data_AF-A0A0N1NLG9-F1
#
_entry.id   AF-A0A0N1NLG9-F1
#
_cell.length_a   1.000
_cell.length_b   1.000
_cell.length_c   1.000
_cell.angle_alpha   90.00
_cell.angle_beta   90.00
_cell.angle_gamma   90.00
#
_symmetry.space_group_name_H-M   'P 1'
#
loop_
_entity.id
_entity.type
_entity.pdbx_description
1 polymer ?
#
loop_
_entity_poly.entity_id
_entity_poly.type
_entity_poly.pdbx_seq_one_letter_code
_entity_poly.pdbx_strand_id
1 'polypeptide(L)' 'MVGTEETRLVVVRGNSASGKSSVAAGLRESFGRGLAVVGQDNLRRIVLWERDRPGAANIGLIGLTARYALTDFGSLG' A
#
# COMPACT_ATOMS: atom_id res chain seq x y z
N MET A 1 12.74 1.26 -11.93
CA MET A 1 13.15 0.13 -11.07
C MET A 1 11.95 -0.26 -10.21
N VAL A 2 11.80 -1.53 -9.81
CA VAL A 2 10.60 -2.04 -9.10
C VAL A 2 10.91 -2.58 -7.69
N GLY A 3 11.97 -2.05 -7.05
CA GLY A 3 12.51 -2.51 -5.77
C GLY A 3 13.86 -3.20 -5.88
N THR A 4 14.35 -3.73 -4.76
CA THR A 4 15.60 -4.53 -4.63
C THR A 4 15.29 -5.95 -4.19
N GLU A 5 16.30 -6.85 -4.21
CA GLU A 5 16.18 -8.23 -3.70
C GLU A 5 15.81 -8.31 -2.20
N GLU A 6 16.07 -7.23 -1.45
CA GLU A 6 15.78 -7.14 -0.02
C GLU A 6 14.34 -6.70 0.27
N THR A 7 13.68 -6.09 -0.72
CA THR A 7 12.31 -5.57 -0.57
C THR A 7 11.27 -6.61 -0.96
N ARG A 8 10.11 -6.58 -0.28
CA ARG A 8 9.02 -7.53 -0.51
C ARG A 8 7.68 -6.80 -0.58
N LEU A 9 6.88 -7.09 -1.60
CA LEU A 9 5.49 -6.67 -1.69
C LEU A 9 4.58 -7.79 -1.18
N VAL A 10 3.86 -7.54 -0.10
CA VAL A 10 2.86 -8.45 0.44
C VAL A 10 1.47 -7.91 0.14
N VAL A 11 0.65 -8.69 -0.57
CA VAL A 11 -0.73 -8.30 -0.92
C VAL A 11 -1.71 -9.00 0.02
N VAL A 12 -2.35 -8.23 0.90
CA VAL A 12 -3.41 -8.74 1.79
C VAL A 12 -4.75 -8.76 1.05
N ARG A 13 -5.35 -9.94 0.89
CA ARG A 13 -6.63 -10.16 0.20
C ARG A 13 -7.69 -10.73 1.15
N GLY A 14 -8.96 -10.54 0.80
CA GLY A 14 -10.11 -10.96 1.61
C GLY A 14 -11.33 -10.08 1.36
N ASN A 15 -12.52 -10.56 1.74
CA ASN A 15 -13.79 -9.87 1.56
C ASN A 15 -13.84 -8.51 2.29
N SER A 16 -14.75 -7.63 1.90
CA SER A 16 -14.98 -6.38 2.65
C SER A 16 -15.25 -6.69 4.13
N ALA A 17 -14.81 -5.81 5.03
CA ALA A 17 -14.90 -5.97 6.48
C ALA A 17 -14.19 -7.21 7.10
N SER A 18 -13.39 -7.97 6.35
CA SER A 18 -12.67 -9.15 6.88
C SER A 18 -11.44 -8.82 7.75
N GLY A 19 -11.26 -7.57 8.19
CA GLY A 19 -10.12 -7.17 9.05
C GLY A 19 -8.79 -6.89 8.35
N LYS A 20 -8.72 -6.82 7.01
CA LYS A 20 -7.45 -6.57 6.28
C LYS A 20 -6.70 -5.32 6.76
N SER A 21 -7.42 -4.21 6.95
CA SER A 21 -6.83 -2.96 7.42
C SER A 21 -6.32 -3.07 8.85
N SER A 22 -7.01 -3.82 9.70
CA SER A 22 -6.60 -4.09 11.08
C SER A 22 -5.33 -4.94 11.12
N VAL A 23 -5.23 -5.97 10.28
CA VAL A 23 -4.01 -6.78 10.13
C VAL A 23 -2.84 -5.93 9.65
N ALA A 24 -3.03 -5.09 8.64
CA ALA A 24 -1.97 -4.20 8.14
C ALA A 24 -1.52 -3.18 9.20
N ALA A 25 -2.45 -2.65 10.00
CA ALA A 25 -2.13 -1.73 11.09
C ALA A 25 -1.33 -2.42 12.19
N GLY A 26 -1.76 -3.61 12.64
CA GLY A 26 -1.06 -4.39 13.67
C GLY A 26 0.33 -4.85 13.20
N LEU A 27 0.46 -5.25 11.93
CA LEU A 27 1.77 -5.55 11.33
C LEU A 27 2.71 -4.35 11.39
N ARG A 28 2.24 -3.15 11.03
CA ARG A 28 3.06 -1.94 11.10
C ARG A 28 3.48 -1.60 12.53
N GLU A 29 2.56 -1.73 13.47
CA GLU A 29 2.84 -1.48 14.89
C GLU A 29 3.90 -2.44 15.44
N SER A 30 3.79 -3.73 15.10
CA SER A 30 4.73 -4.76 15.57
C SER A 30 6.07 -4.74 14.83
N PHE A 31 6.10 -4.37 13.55
CA PHE A 31 7.32 -4.30 12.74
C PHE A 31 8.16 -3.05 13.05
N GLY A 32 7.52 -1.93 13.40
CA GLY A 32 8.19 -0.66 13.61
C GLY A 32 8.52 0.06 12.30
N ARG A 33 9.70 0.70 12.25
CA ARG A 33 10.14 1.45 11.06
C ARG A 33 10.50 0.49 9.91
N GLY A 34 10.43 0.98 8.67
CA GLY A 34 10.77 0.17 7.48
C GLY A 34 9.61 -0.64 6.88
N LEU A 35 8.37 -0.46 7.38
CA LEU A 35 7.16 -1.01 6.75
C LEU A 35 6.22 0.08 6.24
N ALA A 36 5.95 0.09 4.93
CA ALA A 36 4.97 0.95 4.30
C ALA A 36 3.64 0.22 4.10
N VAL A 37 2.52 0.86 4.46
CA VAL A 37 1.16 0.35 4.22
C VAL A 37 0.52 1.16 3.09
N VAL A 38 0.23 0.51 1.96
CA VAL A 38 -0.42 1.12 0.80
C VAL A 38 -1.89 0.72 0.77
N GLY A 39 -2.77 1.57 1.29
CA GLY A 39 -4.21 1.31 1.34
C GLY A 39 -4.95 1.76 0.07
N GLN A 40 -5.43 0.81 -0.74
CA GLN A 40 -6.22 1.10 -1.95
C GLN A 40 -7.41 2.03 -1.69
N ASP A 41 -8.23 1.72 -0.67
CA ASP A 41 -9.40 2.52 -0.34
C ASP A 41 -9.04 3.90 0.20
N ASN A 42 -7.95 4.00 0.95
CA ASN A 42 -7.44 5.28 1.43
C ASN A 42 -7.02 6.17 0.24
N LEU A 43 -6.23 5.61 -0.69
CA LEU A 43 -5.78 6.33 -1.87
C LEU A 43 -6.97 6.77 -2.75
N ARG A 44 -7.95 5.89 -2.94
CA ARG A 44 -9.14 6.21 -3.74
C ARG A 44 -10.06 7.24 -3.05
N ARG A 45 -10.48 6.97 -1.81
CA ARG A 45 -11.57 7.73 -1.14
C ARG A 45 -11.08 8.97 -0.42
N ILE A 46 -9.89 8.91 0.19
CA ILE A 46 -9.38 9.98 1.05
C ILE A 46 -8.42 10.87 0.28
N VAL A 47 -7.46 10.28 -0.44
CA VAL A 47 -6.44 11.05 -1.15
C VAL A 47 -6.99 11.64 -2.45
N LEU A 48 -7.65 10.83 -3.28
CA LEU A 48 -8.12 11.26 -4.60
C LEU A 48 -9.61 11.68 -4.63
N TRP A 49 -10.39 11.33 -3.60
CA TRP A 49 -11.84 11.54 -3.59
C TRP A 49 -12.55 10.97 -4.84
N GLU A 50 -12.13 9.79 -5.30
CA GLU A 50 -12.67 9.18 -6.52
C GLU A 50 -13.77 8.15 -6.23
N ARG A 51 -14.72 8.05 -7.18
CA ARG A 51 -15.69 6.95 -7.23
C ARG A 51 -15.02 5.66 -7.69
N ASP A 52 -15.61 4.53 -7.30
CA ASP A 52 -15.20 3.22 -7.80
C ASP A 52 -15.60 3.01 -9.25
N ARG A 53 -14.63 3.06 -10.16
CA ARG A 53 -14.87 2.80 -11.58
C ARG A 53 -13.65 2.15 -12.23
N PRO A 54 -13.84 1.30 -13.26
CA PRO A 54 -12.75 0.79 -14.07
C PRO A 54 -11.91 1.94 -14.65
N GLY A 55 -10.59 1.79 -14.63
CA GLY A 55 -9.66 2.77 -15.21
C GLY A 55 -9.52 4.09 -14.44
N ALA A 56 -10.00 4.20 -13.20
CA ALA A 56 -9.81 5.40 -12.38
C ALA A 56 -8.33 5.66 -12.02
N ALA A 57 -8.01 6.92 -11.72
CA ALA A 57 -6.64 7.38 -11.50
C ALA A 57 -5.99 6.71 -10.27
N ASN A 58 -6.81 6.29 -9.30
CA ASN A 58 -6.36 5.53 -8.14
C ASN A 58 -5.56 4.27 -8.49
N ILE A 59 -5.82 3.61 -9.62
CA ILE A 59 -5.06 2.43 -10.06
C ILE A 59 -3.59 2.81 -10.32
N GLY A 60 -3.38 3.91 -11.05
CA GLY A 60 -2.05 4.43 -11.33
C GLY A 60 -1.33 4.87 -10.05
N LEU A 61 -2.05 5.56 -9.16
CA LEU A 61 -1.49 6.02 -7.89
C LEU A 61 -1.08 4.86 -6.97
N ILE A 62 -1.90 3.81 -6.83
CA ILE A 62 -1.54 2.61 -6.07
C ILE A 62 -0.25 2.00 -6.60
N GLY A 63 -0.13 1.86 -7.92
CA GLY A 63 1.08 1.33 -8.55
C GLY A 63 2.29 2.23 -8.31
N LEU A 64 2.13 3.54 -8.40
CA LEU A 64 3.20 4.51 -8.14
C LEU A 64 3.67 4.45 -6.68
N THR A 65 2.75 4.51 -5.72
CA THR A 65 3.06 4.45 -4.28
C THR A 65 3.74 3.14 -3.91
N ALA A 66 3.27 2.00 -4.43
CA ALA A 66 3.91 0.71 -4.19
C ALA A 66 5.34 0.66 -4.75
N ARG A 67 5.57 1.13 -5.98
CA ARG A 67 6.91 1.14 -6.60
C ARG A 67 7.88 2.07 -5.88
N TYR A 68 7.42 3.25 -5.49
CA TYR A 68 8.21 4.18 -4.68
C TYR A 68 8.59 3.56 -3.33
N ALA A 69 7.62 2.95 -2.64
CA ALA A 69 7.88 2.26 -1.38
C ALA A 69 8.85 1.07 -1.54
N LEU A 70 8.84 0.38 -2.67
CA LEU A 70 9.80 -0.70 -2.92
C LEU A 70 11.20 -0.18 -3.26
N THR A 71 11.33 1.00 -3.86
CA THR A 71 12.62 1.49 -4.37
C THR A 71 13.33 2.40 -3.37
N ASP A 72 12.62 3.35 -2.76
CA ASP A 72 13.21 4.50 -2.08
C ASP A 72 12.93 4.54 -0.57
N PHE A 73 11.91 3.80 -0.10
CA PHE A 73 11.53 3.82 1.32
C PHE A 73 12.50 3.02 2.21
N GLY A 74 13.09 1.95 1.67
CA GLY A 74 14.08 1.13 2.39
C GLY A 74 15.46 1.79 2.55
N SER A 75 15.81 2.75 1.69
CA SER A 75 17.12 3.44 1.70
C SER A 75 17.23 4.60 2.69
N LEU A 76 16.16 4.89 3.44
CA LEU A 76 16.11 5.98 4.44
C LEU A 76 16.31 5.48 5.88
N GLY A 77 16.61 4.19 6.05
CA GLY A 77 16.84 3.52 7.34
C GLY A 77 18.29 3.12 7.54
#